data_AF-A0A256Z3V6-F1
#
_entry.id   AF-A0A256Z3V6-F1
#
_cell.length_a   1.000
_cell.length_b   1.000
_cell.length_c   1.000
_cell.angle_alpha   90.00
_cell.angle_beta   90.00
_cell.angle_gamma   90.00
#
_symmetry.space_group_name_H-M   'P 1'
#
loop_
_entity.id
_entity.type
_entity.pdbx_description
1 polymer ?
#
loop_
_entity_poly.entity_id
_entity_poly.type
_entity_poly.pdbx_seq_one_letter_code
_entity_poly.pdbx_strand_id
1 'polypeptide(L)'
;MYSVDVSIVSEFLLRYGEKAFHVLKTALEVSEEYSVSGKYTPGDFDTKGLVRKLREKGIRYNPTQLLRVMEREYGIIETTYRTSTQHWWSFVNKEAVIEALRIYEGGEDDVIDDPELMVLDLQVKIVDINRILSELKRLRAKVKLTLRDKRRLK
;
A
#
# COMPACT_ATOMS: atom_id res chain seq x y z
N MET A 1 -4.24 5.11 21.70
CA MET A 1 -3.26 5.12 20.60
C MET A 1 -4.02 5.62 19.40
N TYR A 2 -3.77 6.85 18.97
CA TYR A 2 -4.54 7.49 17.89
C TYR A 2 -4.29 6.68 16.61
N SER A 3 -5.35 6.15 15.99
CA SER A 3 -5.23 5.64 14.63
C SER A 3 -4.82 6.80 13.74
N VAL A 4 -3.86 6.57 12.84
CA VAL A 4 -3.64 7.54 11.76
C VAL A 4 -4.89 7.50 10.89
N ASP A 5 -5.55 8.64 10.77
CA ASP A 5 -6.74 8.80 9.96
C ASP A 5 -6.40 9.49 8.63
N VAL A 6 -7.28 9.34 7.62
CA VAL A 6 -7.12 9.92 6.29
C VAL A 6 -6.82 11.42 6.35
N SER A 7 -7.48 12.15 7.26
CA SER A 7 -7.32 13.59 7.43
C SER A 7 -5.89 14.01 7.78
N ILE A 8 -5.17 13.22 8.59
CA ILE A 8 -3.78 13.50 8.98
C ILE A 8 -2.87 13.37 7.75
N VAL A 9 -3.08 12.33 6.95
CA VAL A 9 -2.31 12.11 5.73
C VAL A 9 -2.62 13.20 4.70
N SER A 10 -3.89 13.58 4.54
CA SER A 10 -4.31 14.68 3.67
C SER A 10 -3.70 16.01 4.10
N GLU A 11 -3.66 16.31 5.41
CA GLU A 11 -3.00 17.52 5.92
C GLU A 11 -1.51 17.54 5.58
N PHE A 12 -0.81 16.41 5.76
CA PHE A 12 0.59 16.26 5.38
C PHE A 12 0.78 16.54 3.87
N LEU A 13 -0.05 15.95 3.02
CA LEU A 13 0.02 16.14 1.57
C LEU A 13 -0.24 17.60 1.17
N LEU A 14 -1.25 18.25 1.76
CA LEU A 14 -1.54 19.67 1.50
C LEU A 14 -0.40 20.59 1.94
N ARG A 15 0.23 20.29 3.09
CA ARG A 15 1.30 21.14 3.65
C ARG A 15 2.62 21.01 2.89
N TYR A 16 2.99 19.81 2.47
CA TYR A 16 4.28 19.52 1.83
C TYR A 16 4.19 19.33 0.31
N GLY A 17 2.97 19.32 -0.22
CA GLY A 17 2.64 19.39 -1.63
C GLY A 17 3.17 18.21 -2.45
N GLU A 18 3.48 18.52 -3.71
CA GLU A 18 3.87 17.55 -4.73
C GLU A 18 5.06 16.65 -4.31
N LYS A 19 6.03 17.20 -3.56
CA LYS A 19 7.17 16.42 -3.07
C LYS A 19 6.74 15.35 -2.07
N ALA A 20 5.84 15.68 -1.14
CA ALA A 20 5.31 14.70 -0.20
C ALA A 20 4.49 13.63 -0.90
N PHE A 21 3.64 14.05 -1.84
CA PHE A 21 2.85 13.15 -2.67
C PHE A 21 3.72 12.10 -3.37
N HIS A 22 4.74 12.54 -4.11
CA HIS A 22 5.63 11.64 -4.84
C HIS A 22 6.40 10.69 -3.90
N VAL A 23 6.86 11.16 -2.74
CA VAL A 23 7.55 10.29 -1.77
C VAL A 23 6.60 9.25 -1.19
N LEU A 24 5.41 9.66 -0.75
CA LEU A 24 4.45 8.77 -0.10
C LEU A 24 3.89 7.75 -1.08
N LYS A 25 3.53 8.17 -2.29
CA LYS A 25 3.10 7.29 -3.39
C LYS A 25 4.21 6.30 -3.76
N THR A 26 5.46 6.75 -3.87
CA THR A 26 6.57 5.86 -4.20
C THR A 26 6.87 4.86 -3.07
N ALA A 27 6.73 5.27 -1.80
CA ALA A 27 6.86 4.35 -0.66
C ALA A 27 5.79 3.26 -0.68
N LEU A 28 4.55 3.61 -1.04
CA LEU A 28 3.46 2.66 -1.20
C LEU A 28 3.74 1.64 -2.31
N GLU A 29 4.20 2.10 -3.48
CA GLU A 29 4.58 1.21 -4.59
C GLU A 29 5.71 0.24 -4.21
N VAL A 30 6.72 0.70 -3.45
CA VAL A 30 7.80 -0.17 -2.95
C VAL A 30 7.25 -1.23 -2.00
N SER A 31 6.31 -0.85 -1.14
CA SER A 31 5.64 -1.80 -0.24
C SER A 31 4.87 -2.88 -0.99
N GLU A 32 4.18 -2.52 -2.07
CA GLU A 32 3.48 -3.47 -2.93
C GLU A 32 4.45 -4.41 -3.66
N GLU A 33 5.54 -3.88 -4.22
CA GLU A 33 6.61 -4.70 -4.84
C GLU A 33 7.15 -5.75 -3.86
N TYR A 34 7.41 -5.34 -2.62
CA TYR A 34 7.93 -6.23 -1.59
C TYR A 34 6.91 -7.28 -1.17
N SER A 35 5.65 -6.89 -0.98
CA SER A 35 4.57 -7.82 -0.68
C SER A 35 4.38 -8.89 -1.75
N VAL A 36 4.49 -8.53 -3.03
CA VAL A 36 4.34 -9.47 -4.16
C VAL A 36 5.57 -10.40 -4.28
N SER A 37 6.76 -9.92 -3.92
CA SER A 37 8.00 -10.70 -4.01
C SER A 37 8.03 -11.94 -3.09
N GLY A 38 7.15 -12.00 -2.08
CA GLY A 38 7.08 -13.09 -1.10
C GLY A 38 8.29 -13.18 -0.16
N LYS A 39 9.22 -12.22 -0.23
CA LYS A 39 10.38 -12.14 0.67
C LYS A 39 9.96 -11.59 2.02
N TYR A 40 10.54 -12.12 3.09
CA TYR A 40 10.41 -11.53 4.41
C TYR A 40 11.16 -10.20 4.46
N THR A 41 10.44 -9.10 4.68
CA THR A 41 10.99 -7.76 4.85
C THR A 41 10.82 -7.27 6.29
N PRO A 42 11.78 -6.51 6.85
CA PRO A 42 11.65 -5.93 8.18
C PRO A 42 10.55 -4.86 8.33
N GLY A 43 10.01 -4.35 7.22
CA GLY A 43 8.95 -3.35 7.18
C GLY A 43 8.32 -3.30 5.79
N ASP A 44 7.48 -2.31 5.57
CA ASP A 44 6.81 -2.08 4.29
C ASP A 44 7.76 -1.55 3.23
N PHE A 45 8.64 -0.61 3.57
CA PHE A 45 9.61 -0.06 2.62
C PHE A 45 10.91 0.35 3.32
N ASP A 46 11.98 0.52 2.54
CA ASP A 46 13.28 0.92 3.02
C ASP A 46 13.85 2.11 2.24
N THR A 47 14.89 2.73 2.79
CA THR A 47 15.55 3.88 2.15
C THR A 47 16.07 3.54 0.76
N LYS A 48 16.65 2.35 0.55
CA LYS A 48 17.27 2.01 -0.74
C LYS A 48 16.20 1.77 -1.80
N GLY A 49 15.14 1.02 -1.48
CA GLY A 49 14.00 0.78 -2.35
C GLY A 49 13.33 2.08 -2.77
N LEU A 50 13.03 2.96 -1.80
CA LEU A 50 12.43 4.26 -2.05
C LEU A 50 13.30 5.13 -2.96
N VAL A 51 14.58 5.30 -2.64
CA VAL A 51 15.49 6.15 -3.43
C VAL A 51 15.70 5.59 -4.84
N ARG A 52 15.80 4.26 -5.00
CA ARG A 52 15.86 3.61 -6.30
C ARG A 52 14.63 3.95 -7.13
N LYS A 53 13.44 3.72 -6.59
CA LYS A 53 12.16 3.91 -7.30
C LYS A 53 11.88 5.39 -7.62
N LEU A 54 12.23 6.31 -6.73
CA LEU A 54 12.18 7.76 -7.01
C LEU A 54 13.06 8.13 -8.21
N ARG A 55 14.29 7.59 -8.27
CA ARG A 55 15.21 7.83 -9.40
C ARG A 55 14.70 7.26 -10.71
N GLU A 56 14.08 6.08 -10.69
CA GLU A 56 13.44 5.47 -11.87
C GLU A 56 12.33 6.36 -12.44
N LYS A 57 11.61 7.10 -11.57
CA LYS A 57 10.60 8.11 -11.96
C LYS A 57 11.20 9.47 -12.35
N GLY A 58 12.52 9.61 -12.43
CA GLY A 58 13.20 10.87 -12.74
C GLY A 58 13.27 11.87 -11.57
N ILE A 59 12.84 11.47 -10.37
CA ILE A 59 12.79 12.33 -9.18
C ILE A 59 14.14 12.28 -8.45
N ARG A 60 14.76 13.44 -8.24
CA ARG A 60 16.14 13.55 -7.72
C ARG A 60 16.28 14.20 -6.34
N TYR A 61 15.21 14.74 -5.78
CA TYR A 61 15.31 15.36 -4.45
C TYR A 61 15.46 14.31 -3.34
N ASN A 62 16.00 14.74 -2.20
CA ASN A 62 16.27 13.87 -1.06
C ASN A 62 15.00 13.69 -0.17
N PRO A 63 14.49 12.47 0.04
CA PRO A 63 13.28 12.23 0.82
C PRO A 63 13.49 12.27 2.35
N THR A 64 14.73 12.31 2.85
CA THR A 64 15.04 12.14 4.28
C THR A 64 14.27 13.07 5.21
N GLN A 65 14.15 14.36 4.85
CA GLN A 65 13.43 15.32 5.69
C GLN A 65 11.92 15.04 5.70
N LEU A 66 11.35 14.62 4.58
CA LEU A 66 9.93 14.25 4.49
C LEU A 66 9.65 12.99 5.31
N LEU A 67 10.51 11.96 5.21
CA LEU A 67 10.38 10.74 6.02
C LEU A 67 10.43 11.04 7.52
N ARG A 68 11.36 11.91 7.94
CA ARG A 68 11.48 12.34 9.34
C ARG A 68 10.20 13.03 9.83
N VAL A 69 9.62 13.91 9.02
CA VAL A 69 8.39 14.64 9.36
C VAL A 69 7.19 13.68 9.39
N MET A 70 7.05 12.80 8.38
CA MET A 70 6.00 11.79 8.32
C MET A 70 5.98 10.92 9.57
N GLU A 71 7.16 10.51 10.05
CA GLU A 71 7.28 9.69 11.25
C GLU A 71 7.03 10.48 12.54
N ARG A 72 7.73 11.60 12.73
CA ARG A 72 7.78 12.26 14.04
C ARG A 72 6.64 13.23 14.31
N GLU A 73 6.14 13.88 13.27
CA GLU A 73 5.13 14.93 13.41
C GLU A 73 3.74 14.42 13.05
N TYR A 74 3.63 13.57 12.03
CA TYR A 74 2.35 13.06 11.54
C TYR A 74 2.05 11.60 11.94
N GLY A 75 3.06 10.84 12.38
CA GLY A 75 2.89 9.43 12.73
C GLY A 75 2.44 8.53 11.58
N ILE A 76 2.56 8.96 10.32
CA ILE A 76 2.08 8.22 9.12
C ILE A 76 2.85 6.91 8.94
N ILE A 77 4.14 6.94 9.28
CA ILE A 77 5.04 5.80 9.21
C ILE A 77 5.76 5.64 10.55
N GLU A 78 6.22 4.43 10.82
CA GLU A 78 7.03 4.12 12.00
C GLU A 78 8.26 3.32 11.61
N THR A 79 9.41 3.61 12.22
CA THR A 79 10.63 2.81 12.04
C THR A 79 10.42 1.41 12.61
N THR A 80 10.53 0.40 11.76
CA THR A 80 10.47 -1.01 12.18
C THR A 80 11.85 -1.61 12.39
N TYR A 81 12.83 -1.18 11.61
CA TYR A 81 14.21 -1.65 11.73
C TYR A 81 15.21 -0.59 11.30
N ARG A 82 16.28 -0.43 12.08
CA ARG A 82 17.33 0.54 11.79
C ARG A 82 18.71 0.02 12.19
N THR A 83 19.66 0.19 11.27
CA THR A 83 21.09 0.01 11.49
C THR A 83 21.86 1.20 10.94
N SER A 84 23.19 1.13 10.97
CA SER A 84 24.06 2.12 10.33
C SER A 84 23.92 2.17 8.80
N THR A 85 23.41 1.11 8.16
CA THR A 85 23.35 0.99 6.69
C THR A 85 21.96 0.72 6.13
N GLN A 86 20.99 0.44 6.99
CA GLN A 86 19.60 0.14 6.62
C GLN A 86 18.63 0.89 7.51
N HIS A 87 17.53 1.35 6.94
CA HIS A 87 16.42 1.94 7.67
C HIS A 87 15.14 1.53 6.95
N TRP A 88 14.25 0.89 7.69
CA TRP A 88 12.97 0.35 7.26
C TRP A 88 11.84 0.99 8.04
N TRP A 89 10.73 1.19 7.35
CA TRP A 89 9.50 1.73 7.93
C TRP A 89 8.31 0.86 7.59
N SER A 90 7.29 0.92 8.44
CA SER A 90 5.94 0.46 8.15
C SER A 90 4.96 1.61 8.17
N PHE A 91 3.89 1.48 7.41
CA PHE A 91 2.75 2.39 7.50
C PHE A 91 1.97 2.08 8.76
N VAL A 92 1.67 3.11 9.57
CA VAL A 92 0.86 2.93 10.78
C VAL A 92 -0.59 2.59 10.42
N ASN A 93 -1.10 3.18 9.33
CA ASN A 93 -2.38 2.83 8.73
C ASN A 93 -2.23 2.92 7.20
N LYS A 94 -2.03 1.78 6.54
CA LYS A 94 -1.77 1.72 5.10
C LYS A 94 -3.01 2.11 4.30
N GLU A 95 -4.19 1.72 4.76
CA GLU A 95 -5.47 2.03 4.14
C GLU A 95 -5.75 3.54 4.14
N ALA A 96 -5.45 4.24 5.24
CA ALA A 96 -5.57 5.70 5.29
C ALA A 96 -4.65 6.42 4.31
N VAL A 97 -3.43 5.88 4.09
CA VAL A 97 -2.48 6.42 3.11
C VAL A 97 -3.00 6.26 1.69
N ILE A 98 -3.53 5.08 1.35
CA ILE A 98 -4.11 4.79 0.03
C ILE A 98 -5.25 5.78 -0.27
N GLU A 99 -6.19 5.93 0.67
CA GLU A 99 -7.35 6.80 0.47
C GLU A 99 -6.94 8.28 0.36
N ALA A 100 -6.01 8.75 1.19
CA ALA A 100 -5.55 10.13 1.14
C ALA A 100 -4.81 10.47 -0.17
N LEU A 101 -4.00 9.54 -0.69
CA LEU A 101 -3.35 9.71 -2.00
C LEU A 101 -4.38 9.80 -3.12
N ARG A 102 -5.42 8.94 -3.10
CA ARG A 102 -6.52 8.98 -4.07
C ARG A 102 -7.27 10.31 -4.04
N ILE A 103 -7.57 10.83 -2.85
CA ILE A 103 -8.21 12.15 -2.68
C ILE A 103 -7.31 13.25 -3.24
N TYR A 104 -6.01 13.21 -2.92
CA TYR A 104 -5.05 14.22 -3.35
C TYR A 104 -4.82 14.24 -4.88
N GLU A 105 -4.98 13.10 -5.55
CA GLU A 105 -4.94 12.99 -7.01
C GLU A 105 -6.16 13.58 -7.72
N GLY A 106 -7.18 14.05 -6.97
CA GLY A 106 -8.39 14.62 -7.54
C GLY A 106 -9.55 13.62 -7.65
N GLY A 107 -9.61 12.64 -6.74
CA GLY A 107 -10.62 11.57 -6.71
C GLY A 107 -12.07 12.00 -6.38
N GLU A 108 -12.54 13.14 -6.90
CA GLU A 108 -13.93 13.34 -7.32
C GLU A 108 -13.92 13.60 -8.84
N ASP A 109 -14.39 12.59 -9.60
CA ASP A 109 -14.75 12.59 -11.02
C ASP A 109 -13.72 12.75 -12.15
N ASP A 110 -12.43 12.98 -11.93
CA ASP A 110 -11.47 13.05 -13.05
C ASP A 110 -10.33 12.02 -12.96
N VAL A 111 -10.46 11.01 -13.84
CA VAL A 111 -9.39 10.18 -14.43
C VAL A 111 -8.90 8.95 -13.64
N ILE A 112 -9.62 7.83 -13.80
CA ILE A 112 -8.98 6.51 -13.91
C ILE A 112 -8.50 6.39 -15.37
N ASP A 113 -7.26 6.80 -15.67
CA ASP A 113 -6.73 6.80 -17.05
C ASP A 113 -6.25 5.42 -17.52
N ASP A 114 -6.32 4.39 -16.67
CA ASP A 114 -5.94 3.03 -17.05
C ASP A 114 -7.17 2.10 -17.04
N PRO A 115 -7.78 1.88 -18.22
CA PRO A 115 -8.87 0.92 -18.40
C PRO A 115 -8.51 -0.48 -17.91
N GLU A 116 -7.24 -0.89 -17.93
CA GLU A 116 -6.81 -2.20 -17.44
C GLU A 116 -6.92 -2.28 -15.92
N LEU A 117 -6.55 -1.21 -15.19
CA LEU A 117 -6.72 -1.15 -13.74
C LEU A 117 -8.19 -1.12 -13.33
N MET A 118 -9.05 -0.41 -14.08
CA MET A 118 -10.49 -0.43 -13.84
C MET A 118 -11.07 -1.83 -14.06
N VAL A 119 -10.68 -2.51 -15.14
CA VAL A 119 -11.12 -3.87 -15.44
C VAL A 119 -10.62 -4.84 -14.36
N LEU A 120 -9.39 -4.69 -13.88
CA LEU A 120 -8.85 -5.51 -12.79
C LEU A 120 -9.63 -5.29 -11.47
N ASP A 121 -9.91 -4.04 -11.10
CA ASP A 121 -10.70 -3.74 -9.91
C ASP A 121 -12.15 -4.27 -10.04
N LEU A 122 -12.77 -4.13 -11.21
CA LEU A 122 -14.07 -4.75 -11.50
C LEU A 122 -14.00 -6.27 -11.42
N GLN A 123 -12.97 -6.89 -12.00
CA GLN A 123 -12.79 -8.33 -11.97
C GLN A 123 -12.58 -8.83 -10.53
N VAL A 124 -11.83 -8.12 -9.70
CA VAL A 124 -11.63 -8.41 -8.27
C VAL A 124 -12.91 -8.23 -7.46
N LYS A 125 -13.77 -7.27 -7.82
CA LYS A 125 -15.08 -7.07 -7.16
C LYS A 125 -16.13 -8.08 -7.61
N ILE A 126 -16.13 -8.46 -8.89
CA ILE A 126 -17.04 -9.44 -9.49
C ILE A 126 -16.68 -10.86 -9.07
N VAL A 127 -15.40 -11.20 -9.12
CA VAL A 127 -14.87 -12.43 -8.55
C VAL A 127 -14.88 -12.20 -7.06
N ASP A 128 -15.92 -12.61 -6.37
CA ASP A 128 -16.04 -12.51 -4.92
C ASP A 128 -14.94 -13.37 -4.23
N ILE A 129 -13.69 -12.88 -4.27
CA ILE A 129 -12.47 -13.57 -3.85
C ILE A 129 -12.57 -13.93 -2.38
N ASN A 130 -13.22 -13.08 -1.58
CA ASN A 130 -13.46 -13.33 -0.17
C ASN A 130 -14.42 -14.52 0.04
N ARG A 131 -15.48 -14.64 -0.78
CA ARG A 131 -16.33 -15.84 -0.78
C ARG A 131 -15.57 -17.07 -1.25
N ILE A 132 -14.80 -16.99 -2.33
CA ILE A 132 -14.01 -18.12 -2.86
C ILE A 132 -12.98 -18.58 -1.83
N LEU A 133 -12.26 -17.66 -1.20
CA LEU A 133 -11.27 -17.94 -0.15
C LEU A 133 -11.92 -18.56 1.08
N SER A 134 -13.11 -18.09 1.47
CA SER A 134 -13.88 -18.65 2.58
C SER A 134 -14.36 -20.07 2.29
N GLU A 135 -14.85 -20.33 1.07
CA GLU A 135 -15.20 -21.67 0.60
C GLU A 135 -13.96 -22.58 0.57
N LEU A 136 -12.83 -22.12 0.04
CA LEU A 136 -11.57 -22.88 0.02
C LEU A 136 -11.06 -23.22 1.42
N LYS A 137 -11.10 -22.27 2.37
CA LYS A 137 -10.75 -22.53 3.77
C LYS A 137 -11.66 -23.58 4.41
N ARG A 138 -12.97 -23.52 4.14
CA ARG A 138 -13.95 -24.52 4.60
C ARG A 138 -13.70 -25.90 3.99
N LEU A 139 -13.34 -25.95 2.72
CA LEU A 139 -13.04 -27.21 2.03
C LEU A 139 -11.73 -27.83 2.49
N ARG A 140 -10.69 -27.02 2.76
CA ARG A 140 -9.41 -27.47 3.31
C ARG A 140 -9.55 -28.13 4.69
N ALA A 141 -10.53 -27.70 5.49
CA ALA A 141 -10.78 -28.27 6.81
C ALA A 141 -11.46 -29.65 6.78
N LYS A 142 -11.91 -30.13 5.60
CA LYS A 142 -12.56 -31.43 5.45
C LYS A 142 -11.54 -32.53 5.15
N VAL A 143 -11.70 -33.68 5.82
CA VAL A 143 -10.87 -34.88 5.60
C VAL A 143 -11.06 -35.49 4.21
N LYS A 144 -12.25 -35.32 3.60
CA LYS A 144 -12.54 -35.80 2.24
C LYS A 144 -13.54 -34.88 1.54
N LEU A 145 -13.27 -34.53 0.29
CA LEU A 145 -14.14 -33.65 -0.52
C LEU A 145 -15.22 -34.46 -1.24
N THR A 146 -16.46 -33.98 -1.20
CA THR A 146 -17.59 -34.63 -1.87
C THR A 146 -17.81 -34.08 -3.29
N LEU A 147 -18.57 -34.79 -4.13
CA LEU A 147 -18.97 -34.31 -5.47
C LEU A 147 -19.82 -33.04 -5.42
N ARG A 148 -20.45 -32.74 -4.28
CA ARG A 148 -21.22 -31.52 -4.05
C ARG A 148 -20.31 -30.33 -3.75
N ASP A 149 -19.20 -30.57 -3.05
CA ASP A 149 -18.17 -29.57 -2.78
C ASP A 149 -17.47 -29.12 -4.07
N LYS A 150 -17.16 -30.06 -4.98
CA LYS A 150 -16.58 -29.76 -6.30
C LYS A 150 -17.47 -28.89 -7.19
N ARG A 151 -18.80 -28.90 -6.98
CA ARG A 151 -19.75 -28.09 -7.74
C ARG A 151 -19.87 -26.65 -7.23
N ARG A 152 -19.39 -26.35 -6.02
CA ARG A 152 -19.47 -25.00 -5.40
C ARG A 152 -18.31 -24.08 -5.78
N LEU A 153 -17.26 -24.66 -6.37
CA LEU A 153 -16.06 -23.94 -6.85
C LEU A 153 -16.10 -23.67 -8.37
N LYS A 154 -17.19 -24.04 -9.05
CA LYS A 154 -17.47 -23.64 -10.45
C LYS A 154 -18.33 -22.39 -10.43
#